data_AF-A0A9P7A0A0-F1
#
_entry.id   AF-A0A9P7A0A0-F1
#
_cell.length_a   1.000
_cell.length_b   1.000
_cell.length_c   1.000
_cell.angle_alpha   90.00
_cell.angle_beta   90.00
_cell.angle_gamma   90.00
#
_symmetry.space_group_name_H-M   'P 1'
#
loop_
_entity.id
_entity.type
_entity.pdbx_description
1 polymer ?
#
loop_
_entity_poly.entity_id
_entity_poly.type
_entity_poly.pdbx_seq_one_letter_code
_entity_poly.pdbx_strand_id
1 'polypeptide(L)'
;MSVQASYQSLGLSYRVVAIVSGALNLAASKKCNLEAWFPFKGAYKELISCSNCTDYQSSRLEIRCGLKAKDQQWKVYVHMLNSSTCRRVMCCSSSSSADR
;
A
#
# COMPACT_ATOMS: atom_id res chain seq x y z
N MET A 1 -9.05 -9.97 -3.68
CA MET A 1 -7.72 -10.62 -3.75
C MET A 1 -6.75 -9.83 -2.88
N SER A 2 -6.24 -10.42 -1.80
CA SER A 2 -5.25 -9.75 -0.95
C SER A 2 -3.91 -9.72 -1.67
N VAL A 3 -3.24 -8.56 -1.67
CA VAL A 3 -1.93 -8.38 -2.32
C VAL A 3 -0.92 -9.43 -1.84
N GLN A 4 -0.99 -9.80 -0.55
CA GLN A 4 -0.18 -10.85 0.06
C GLN A 4 -0.32 -12.22 -0.62
N ALA A 5 -1.52 -12.59 -1.10
CA ALA A 5 -1.75 -13.88 -1.75
C ALA A 5 -0.97 -14.00 -3.07
N SER A 6 -0.85 -12.92 -3.83
CA SER A 6 -0.09 -12.90 -5.09
C SER A 6 1.43 -13.07 -4.89
N TYR A 7 1.98 -12.63 -3.75
CA TYR A 7 3.40 -12.82 -3.44
C TYR A 7 3.68 -14.17 -2.80
N GLN A 8 2.72 -14.72 -2.05
CA GLN A 8 2.78 -16.10 -1.56
C GLN A 8 2.80 -17.10 -2.72
N SER A 9 1.99 -16.90 -3.77
CA SER A 9 2.00 -17.76 -4.95
C SER A 9 3.32 -17.71 -5.73
N LEU A 10 4.06 -16.61 -5.62
CA LEU A 10 5.40 -16.45 -6.21
C LEU A 10 6.52 -17.05 -5.33
N GLY A 11 6.19 -17.55 -4.13
CA GLY A 11 7.17 -18.14 -3.20
C GLY A 11 8.19 -17.15 -2.65
N LEU A 12 7.87 -15.85 -2.64
CA LEU A 12 8.79 -14.82 -2.16
C LEU A 12 8.67 -14.66 -0.63
N SER A 13 9.80 -14.63 0.07
CA SER A 13 9.84 -14.25 1.48
C SER A 13 9.61 -12.75 1.60
N TYR A 14 8.58 -12.34 2.33
CA TYR A 14 8.25 -10.93 2.54
C TYR A 14 7.79 -10.67 3.97
N ARG A 15 7.80 -9.39 4.34
CA ARG A 15 7.23 -8.86 5.59
C ARG A 15 6.32 -7.68 5.28
N VAL A 16 5.31 -7.50 6.11
CA VAL A 16 4.45 -6.31 6.09
C VAL A 16 4.90 -5.38 7.22
N VAL A 17 5.23 -4.15 6.87
CA VAL A 17 5.74 -3.15 7.80
C VAL A 17 4.76 -1.98 7.85
N ALA A 18 4.26 -1.67 9.04
CA ALA A 18 3.52 -0.43 9.27
C ALA A 18 4.52 0.73 9.38
N ILE A 19 4.30 1.79 8.63
CA ILE A 19 5.18 2.95 8.64
C ILE A 19 4.87 3.82 9.86
N VAL A 20 5.93 4.23 10.57
CA VAL A 20 5.82 5.11 11.74
C VAL A 20 5.21 6.45 11.37
N SER A 21 4.49 7.07 12.31
CA SER A 21 3.76 8.32 12.09
C SER A 21 4.63 9.45 11.54
N GLY A 22 5.87 9.59 12.02
CA GLY A 22 6.80 10.63 11.55
C GLY A 22 7.30 10.45 10.11
N ALA A 23 7.10 9.28 9.51
CA ALA A 23 7.45 8.99 8.11
C ALA A 23 6.21 8.91 7.20
N LEU A 24 5.02 9.18 7.72
CA LEU A 24 3.81 9.32 6.90
C LEU A 24 3.84 10.65 6.16
N ASN A 25 3.36 10.66 4.92
CA ASN A 25 3.08 11.90 4.21
C ASN A 25 1.77 12.51 4.75
N LEU A 26 1.59 13.82 4.55
CA LEU A 26 0.43 14.56 5.07
C LEU A 26 -0.94 13.96 4.70
N ALA A 27 -1.00 13.24 3.57
CA ALA A 27 -2.23 12.63 3.10
C ALA A 27 -2.51 11.25 3.70
N ALA A 28 -1.51 10.50 4.17
CA ALA A 28 -1.73 9.14 4.65
C ALA A 28 -2.10 9.12 6.14
N SER A 29 -3.29 8.61 6.43
CA SER A 29 -3.72 8.24 7.78
C SER A 29 -3.02 6.97 8.26
N LYS A 30 -2.81 6.01 7.36
CA LYS A 30 -2.07 4.78 7.62
C LYS A 30 -1.37 4.31 6.36
N LYS A 31 -0.11 3.90 6.50
CA LYS A 31 0.69 3.34 5.41
C LYS A 31 1.31 2.01 5.82
N CYS A 32 1.20 1.03 4.95
CA CYS A 32 1.82 -0.27 5.11
C CYS A 32 2.65 -0.59 3.86
N ASN A 33 3.90 -0.97 4.08
CA ASN A 33 4.79 -1.43 3.02
C ASN A 33 4.88 -2.96 3.04
N LEU A 34 4.86 -3.58 1.87
CA LEU A 34 5.28 -4.96 1.70
C LEU A 34 6.72 -4.96 1.20
N GLU A 35 7.61 -5.51 2.02
CA GLU A 35 9.02 -5.61 1.72
C GLU A 35 9.40 -7.06 1.49
N ALA A 36 10.02 -7.37 0.35
CA ALA A 36 10.53 -8.70 0.08
C ALA A 36 12.01 -8.80 0.40
N TRP A 37 12.45 -10.01 0.75
CA TRP A 37 13.85 -10.33 0.97
C TRP A 37 14.60 -10.41 -0.36
N PHE A 38 15.71 -9.69 -0.49
CA PHE A 38 16.61 -9.77 -1.64
C PHE A 38 17.92 -10.41 -1.19
N PRO A 39 18.16 -11.71 -1.47
CA PRO A 39 19.32 -12.43 -0.98
C PRO A 39 20.65 -11.83 -1.47
N PHE A 40 20.72 -11.46 -2.76
CA PHE A 40 21.91 -10.81 -3.32
C PHE A 40 22.28 -9.48 -2.62
N LYS A 41 21.30 -8.80 -2.02
CA LYS A 41 21.53 -7.57 -1.25
C LYS A 41 21.56 -7.79 0.26
N GLY A 42 21.30 -9.00 0.74
CA GLY A 42 21.15 -9.33 2.15
C GLY A 42 20.15 -8.44 2.90
N ALA A 43 19.10 -7.96 2.24
CA ALA A 43 18.22 -6.94 2.81
C ALA A 43 16.78 -7.03 2.31
N TYR A 44 15.84 -6.59 3.15
CA TYR A 44 14.46 -6.34 2.75
C TYR A 44 14.36 -5.06 1.92
N LYS A 45 13.60 -5.10 0.82
CA LYS A 45 13.32 -3.93 -0.03
C LYS A 45 11.82 -3.82 -0.31
N GLU A 46 11.33 -2.59 -0.27
CA GLU A 46 9.93 -2.27 -0.59
C GLU A 46 9.59 -2.71 -2.02
N LEU A 47 8.52 -3.50 -2.16
CA LEU A 47 7.92 -3.85 -3.44
C LEU A 47 6.58 -3.15 -3.66
N ILE A 48 5.82 -2.97 -2.59
CA ILE A 48 4.51 -2.34 -2.60
C ILE A 48 4.40 -1.40 -1.42
N SER A 49 3.78 -0.25 -1.67
CA SER A 49 3.37 0.70 -0.64
C SER A 49 1.87 0.95 -0.77
N CYS A 50 1.12 0.58 0.26
CA CYS A 50 -0.31 0.85 0.36
C CYS A 50 -0.56 1.94 1.38
N SER A 51 -1.35 2.97 1.03
CA SER A 51 -1.77 3.97 2.00
C SER A 51 -3.27 4.26 1.93
N ASN A 52 -3.85 4.46 3.11
CA ASN A 52 -5.21 4.96 3.27
C ASN A 52 -5.12 6.46 3.54
N CYS A 53 -5.72 7.26 2.66
CA CYS A 53 -5.73 8.71 2.75
C CYS A 53 -7.05 9.28 3.28
N THR A 54 -7.96 8.41 3.74
CA THR A 54 -9.32 8.77 4.17
C THR A 54 -9.95 9.77 3.20
N ASP A 55 -10.56 10.81 3.71
CA ASP A 55 -11.14 11.93 3.00
C ASP A 55 -10.16 13.08 2.70
N TYR A 56 -8.87 12.96 3.05
CA TYR A 56 -7.90 14.05 2.91
C TYR A 56 -7.75 14.53 1.45
N GLN A 57 -7.71 13.59 0.51
CA GLN A 57 -7.60 13.90 -0.92
C GLN A 57 -8.96 14.29 -1.53
N SER A 58 -10.03 13.59 -1.16
CA SER A 58 -11.36 13.79 -1.73
C SER A 58 -12.02 15.09 -1.28
N SER A 59 -11.78 15.53 -0.04
CA SER A 59 -12.22 16.85 0.46
C SER A 59 -11.61 17.99 -0.35
N ARG A 60 -10.30 17.94 -0.60
CA ARG A 60 -9.56 18.94 -1.38
C ARG A 60 -9.96 18.97 -2.87
N LEU A 61 -10.39 17.83 -3.41
CA LEU A 61 -10.85 17.69 -4.80
C LEU A 61 -12.37 17.84 -4.95
N GLU A 62 -13.10 18.10 -3.85
CA GLU A 62 -14.56 18.16 -3.81
C GLU A 62 -15.27 16.90 -4.36
N ILE A 63 -14.68 15.71 -4.14
CA ILE A 63 -15.24 14.42 -4.56
C ILE A 63 -16.15 13.86 -3.46
N ARG A 64 -17.45 14.06 -3.62
CA ARG A 64 -18.46 13.76 -2.59
C ARG A 64 -19.02 12.35 -2.68
N CYS A 65 -19.44 11.82 -1.54
CA CYS A 65 -20.23 10.61 -1.47
C CYS A 65 -21.70 10.94 -1.78
N GLY A 66 -22.29 10.27 -2.78
CA GLY A 66 -23.66 10.53 -3.23
C GLY A 66 -24.77 9.98 -2.32
N LEU A 67 -24.40 9.27 -1.25
CA LEU A 67 -25.34 8.75 -0.26
C LEU A 67 -25.84 9.91 0.60
N LYS A 68 -27.04 10.41 0.32
CA LYS A 68 -27.72 11.40 1.17
C LYS A 68 -28.51 10.66 2.24
N ALA A 69 -28.01 10.63 3.47
CA ALA A 69 -28.86 10.29 4.61
C ALA A 69 -29.92 11.38 4.79
N LYS A 70 -31.14 11.02 5.22
CA LYS A 70 -32.29 11.95 5.31
C LYS A 70 -32.06 13.17 6.22
N ASP A 71 -31.01 13.17 7.05
CA ASP A 71 -30.62 14.28 7.96
C ASP A 71 -29.15 14.70 7.83
N GLN A 72 -28.53 14.50 6.66
CA GLN A 72 -27.11 14.81 6.52
C GLN A 72 -26.87 16.32 6.35
N GLN A 73 -26.52 16.96 7.47
CA GLN A 73 -26.28 18.40 7.55
C GLN A 73 -24.91 18.83 6.99
N TRP A 74 -23.97 17.88 6.86
CA TRP A 74 -22.59 18.13 6.45
C TRP A 74 -22.22 17.33 5.18
N LYS A 75 -21.25 17.86 4.42
CA LYS A 75 -20.74 17.22 3.19
C LYS A 75 -19.95 15.97 3.53
N VAL A 76 -20.35 14.82 2.99
CA VAL A 76 -19.58 13.57 3.12
C VAL A 76 -18.72 13.36 1.88
N TYR A 77 -17.45 13.03 2.10
CA TYR A 77 -16.48 12.75 1.03
C TYR A 77 -16.13 11.27 1.00
N VAL A 78 -15.68 10.79 -0.17
CA VAL A 78 -15.28 9.38 -0.33
C VAL A 78 -13.91 9.13 0.33
N HIS A 79 -13.71 7.93 0.88
CA HIS A 79 -12.38 7.52 1.35
C HIS A 79 -11.51 7.09 0.16
N MET A 80 -10.30 7.63 0.07
CA MET A 80 -9.34 7.31 -0.97
C MET A 80 -8.22 6.42 -0.44
N LEU A 81 -7.93 5.38 -1.22
CA LEU A 81 -6.82 4.46 -0.99
C LEU A 81 -5.91 4.52 -2.21
N ASN A 82 -4.60 4.44 -1.99
CA ASN A 82 -3.64 4.26 -3.08
C ASN A 82 -2.72 3.07 -2.76
N SER A 83 -2.24 2.43 -3.82
CA SER A 83 -1.24 1.37 -3.74
C SER A 83 -0.31 1.50 -4.94
N SER A 84 1.00 1.40 -4.70
CA SER A 84 1.99 1.28 -5.75
C SER A 84 2.39 -0.18 -5.92
N THR A 85 2.44 -0.64 -7.17
CA THR A 85 3.02 -1.94 -7.51
C THR A 85 4.31 -1.70 -8.30
N CYS A 86 5.45 -2.13 -7.77
CA CYS A 86 6.75 -1.94 -8.41
C CYS A 86 7.16 -3.18 -9.21
N ARG A 87 7.72 -2.99 -10.41
CA ARG A 87 8.28 -4.06 -11.27
C ARG A 87 9.47 -4.82 -10.64
N ARG A 88 9.93 -4.40 -9.46
CA ARG A 88 11.01 -5.04 -8.68
C ARG A 88 10.71 -6.49 -8.26
N VAL A 89 9.47 -6.96 -8.41
CA VAL A 89 9.11 -8.39 -8.28
C VAL A 89 10.02 -9.27 -9.16
N MET A 90 10.29 -8.87 -10.40
CA MET A 90 11.11 -9.65 -11.33
C MET A 90 12.54 -9.85 -10.81
N CYS A 91 13.17 -8.80 -10.27
CA CYS A 91 14.51 -8.89 -9.68
C CYS A 91 14.54 -9.74 -8.40
N CYS A 92 13.46 -9.70 -7.61
CA CYS A 92 13.34 -10.50 -6.40
C CYS A 92 13.25 -12.00 -6.73
N SER A 93 12.46 -12.34 -7.74
CA SER A 93 12.31 -13.71 -8.24
C SER A 93 13.62 -14.25 -8.80
N SER A 94 14.32 -13.49 -9.65
CA SER A 94 15.60 -13.92 -10.21
C SER A 94 16.68 -14.15 -9.14
N SER A 95 16.71 -13.31 -8.10
CA SER A 95 17.64 -13.49 -6.99
C SER A 95 17.30 -14.70 -6.12
N SER A 96 16.01 -15.03 -5.98
CA SER A 96 15.57 -16.18 -5.16
C SER A 96 15.76 -17.52 -5.87
N SER A 97 15.81 -17.52 -7.21
CA SER A 97 16.15 -18.70 -8.01
C SER A 97 17.65 -18.92 -8.17
N ALA A 98 18.50 -17.92 -7.91
CA ALA A 98 19.95 -18.05 -7.95
C ALA A 98 20.54 -18.67 -6.66
N ASP A 99 19.79 -18.62 -5.56
CA ASP A 99 20.13 -19.25 -4.27
C ASP A 99 19.59 -20.70 -4.13
N ARG A 100 18.91 -21.23 -5.16
CA ARG A 100 18.46 -22.63 -5.24
C ARG A 100 19.35 -23.41 -6.21
#